data_AF-R7YWZ5-F1
#
_entry.id   AF-R7YWZ5-F1
#
_cell.length_a   1.000
_cell.length_b   1.000
_cell.length_c   1.000
_cell.angle_alpha   90.00
_cell.angle_beta   90.00
_cell.angle_gamma   90.00
#
_symmetry.space_group_name_H-M   'P 1'
#
loop_
_entity.id
_entity.type
_entity.pdbx_description
1 polymer ?
#
loop_
_entity_poly.entity_id
_entity_poly.type
_entity_poly.pdbx_seq_one_letter_code
_entity_poly.pdbx_strand_id
1 'polypeptide(L)'
;MPTAGTWVKMLVTGATLCIGGPYLVWYVTPTEEELFKKYNPELQKRSLQNRQQKQEEFDHFVNKLKEYSKSDKPIWEAAAEDEAKSSAARREKVLQEQRGLAEQSERLRQEIRSHSSR
;
A
#
# COMPACT_ATOMS: atom_id res chain seq x y z
N MET A 1 17.10 1.23 52.95
CA MET A 1 15.96 0.67 52.19
C MET A 1 15.16 1.85 51.66
N PRO A 2 14.82 1.94 50.36
CA PRO A 2 13.94 3.00 49.87
C PRO A 2 12.60 2.94 50.60
N THR A 3 12.12 4.08 51.10
CA THR A 3 10.86 4.18 51.85
C THR A 3 9.68 4.13 50.88
N ALA A 4 8.49 3.76 51.37
CA ALA A 4 7.27 3.70 50.57
C ALA A 4 6.98 5.01 49.81
N GLY A 5 7.33 6.16 50.40
CA GLY A 5 7.21 7.47 49.76
C GLY A 5 8.08 7.65 48.51
N THR A 6 9.27 7.05 48.45
CA THR A 6 10.13 7.09 47.27
C THR A 6 9.53 6.29 46.11
N TRP A 7 8.94 5.12 46.41
CA TRP A 7 8.26 4.29 45.41
C TRP A 7 7.01 4.97 44.83
N VAL A 8 6.21 5.61 45.68
CA VAL A 8 5.04 6.38 45.23
C VAL A 8 5.46 7.52 44.29
N LYS A 9 6.50 8.28 44.64
CA LYS A 9 7.02 9.35 43.77
C LYS A 9 7.49 8.82 42.42
N MET A 10 8.25 7.72 42.42
CA MET A 10 8.74 7.10 41.18
C MET A 10 7.59 6.60 40.30
N LEU A 11 6.56 5.97 40.88
CA LEU A 11 5.37 5.54 40.12
C LEU A 11 4.59 6.70 39.54
N VAL A 12 4.38 7.77 40.31
CA VAL A 12 3.69 8.98 39.83
C VAL A 12 4.47 9.60 38.67
N THR A 13 5.77 9.84 38.83
CA THR A 13 6.61 10.42 37.78
C THR A 13 6.65 9.53 36.53
N GLY A 14 6.80 8.22 36.70
CA GLY A 14 6.78 7.26 35.59
C GLY A 14 5.45 7.27 34.84
N ALA A 15 4.33 7.23 35.55
CA ALA A 15 3.00 7.30 34.94
C ALA A 15 2.76 8.63 34.21
N THR A 16 3.20 9.76 34.78
CA THR A 16 3.12 11.07 34.12
C THR A 16 3.93 11.10 32.82
N LEU A 17 5.10 10.48 32.77
CA LEU A 17 5.90 10.40 31.54
C LEU A 17 5.26 9.48 30.50
N CYS A 18 4.82 8.28 30.91
CA CYS A 18 4.22 7.29 30.02
C CYS A 18 2.87 7.75 29.43
N ILE A 19 2.08 8.52 30.17
CA ILE A 19 0.77 9.03 29.70
C ILE A 19 0.93 10.43 29.08
N GLY A 20 1.70 11.29 29.73
CA GLY A 20 1.88 12.68 29.32
C GLY A 20 2.61 12.81 27.99
N GLY A 21 3.58 11.94 27.69
CA GLY A 21 4.27 11.92 26.40
C GLY A 21 3.30 11.69 25.22
N PRO A 22 2.61 10.54 25.15
CA PRO A 22 1.61 10.28 24.12
C PRO A 22 0.48 11.32 24.09
N TYR A 23 0.03 11.80 25.25
CA TYR A 23 -1.02 12.83 25.32
C TYR A 23 -0.57 14.15 24.70
N LEU A 24 0.66 14.60 24.96
CA LEU A 24 1.21 15.82 24.36
C LEU A 24 1.38 15.68 22.85
N VAL A 25 1.84 14.52 22.37
CA VAL A 25 1.91 14.22 20.94
C VAL A 25 0.52 14.32 20.31
N TRP A 26 -0.49 13.70 20.92
CA TRP A 26 -1.86 13.77 20.42
C TRP A 26 -2.42 15.20 20.40
N TYR A 27 -2.11 16.00 21.42
CA TYR A 27 -2.54 17.40 21.51
C TYR A 27 -1.90 18.30 20.45
N VAL A 28 -0.62 18.09 20.14
CA VAL A 28 0.12 18.95 19.19
C VAL A 28 -0.06 18.48 17.74
N THR A 29 -0.31 17.19 17.52
CA THR A 29 -0.43 16.63 16.18
C THR A 29 -1.72 17.16 15.53
N PRO A 30 -1.63 17.94 14.43
CA PRO A 30 -2.80 18.47 13.75
C PRO A 30 -3.65 17.34 13.15
N THR A 31 -4.96 17.54 13.13
CA THR A 31 -5.90 16.58 12.52
C THR A 31 -5.78 16.55 11.00
N GLU A 32 -6.24 15.47 10.36
CA GLU A 32 -6.19 15.32 8.91
C GLU A 32 -6.92 16.46 8.17
N GLU A 33 -8.02 16.96 8.73
CA GLU A 33 -8.79 18.06 8.14
C GLU A 33 -8.04 19.39 8.18
N GLU A 34 -7.31 19.66 9.27
CA GLU A 34 -6.46 20.84 9.37
C GLU A 34 -5.25 20.76 8.43
N LEU A 35 -4.70 19.56 8.26
CA LEU A 35 -3.64 19.31 7.28
C LEU A 35 -4.15 19.55 5.85
N PHE A 36 -5.33 19.03 5.54
CA PHE A 36 -5.97 19.17 4.23
C PHE A 36 -6.21 20.63 3.87
N LYS A 37 -6.69 21.45 4.82
CA LYS A 37 -6.88 22.91 4.62
C LYS A 37 -5.58 23.65 4.33
N LYS A 38 -4.44 23.17 4.84
CA LYS A 38 -3.11 23.74 4.58
C LYS A 38 -2.51 23.31 3.23
N TYR A 39 -3.09 22.33 2.54
CA TYR A 39 -2.62 21.87 1.24
C TYR A 39 -2.93 22.87 0.11
N ASN A 40 -2.07 22.88 -0.90
CA ASN A 40 -2.31 23.60 -2.16
C ASN A 40 -3.56 23.00 -2.87
N PRO A 41 -4.43 23.82 -3.53
CA PRO A 41 -5.64 23.35 -4.22
C PRO A 41 -5.49 22.12 -5.12
N GLU A 42 -4.35 21.93 -5.78
CA GLU A 42 -4.12 20.72 -6.59
C GLU A 42 -4.02 19.45 -5.74
N LEU A 43 -3.34 19.53 -4.60
CA LEU A 43 -3.16 18.40 -3.68
C LEU A 43 -4.46 18.05 -2.96
N GLN A 44 -5.31 19.05 -2.69
CA GLN A 44 -6.66 18.82 -2.17
C GLN A 44 -7.51 18.02 -3.16
N LYS A 45 -7.48 18.37 -4.45
CA LYS A 45 -8.20 17.62 -5.48
C LYS A 45 -7.69 16.18 -5.60
N ARG A 46 -6.37 15.97 -5.66
CA ARG A 46 -5.78 14.64 -5.75
C ARG A 46 -6.07 13.77 -4.53
N SER A 47 -6.03 14.33 -3.33
CA SER A 47 -6.32 13.58 -2.11
C SER A 47 -7.79 13.18 -2.01
N LEU A 48 -8.72 14.02 -2.49
CA LEU A 48 -10.14 13.65 -2.60
C LEU A 48 -10.37 12.55 -3.64
N GLN A 49 -9.76 12.68 -4.83
CA GLN A 49 -9.88 11.69 -5.90
C GLN A 49 -9.30 10.32 -5.51
N ASN A 50 -8.15 10.31 -4.86
CA ASN A 50 -7.43 9.08 -4.54
C ASN A 50 -7.80 8.50 -3.18
N ARG A 51 -8.77 9.07 -2.46
CA ARG A 51 -9.11 8.63 -1.10
C ARG A 51 -9.55 7.17 -1.07
N GLN A 52 -10.46 6.79 -1.97
CA GLN A 52 -10.94 5.42 -2.09
C GLN A 52 -9.81 4.47 -2.51
N GLN A 53 -9.05 4.85 -3.54
CA GLN A 53 -7.90 4.08 -4.00
C GLN A 53 -6.88 3.82 -2.88
N LYS A 54 -6.53 4.84 -2.09
CA LYS A 54 -5.61 4.67 -0.95
C LYS A 54 -6.16 3.73 0.11
N GLN A 55 -7.48 3.76 0.34
CA GLN A 55 -8.13 2.87 1.30
C GLN A 55 -8.10 1.42 0.82
N GLU A 56 -8.40 1.19 -0.45
CA GLU A 56 -8.29 -0.12 -1.10
C GLU A 56 -6.85 -0.64 -1.12
N GLU A 57 -5.87 0.21 -1.45
CA GLU A 57 -4.45 -0.13 -1.43
C GLU A 57 -3.99 -0.51 -0.03
N PHE A 58 -4.45 0.21 0.99
CA PHE A 58 -4.13 -0.09 2.39
C PHE A 58 -4.76 -1.41 2.84
N ASP A 59 -6.04 -1.64 2.55
CA ASP A 59 -6.72 -2.88 2.87
C ASP A 59 -6.07 -4.07 2.18
N HIS A 60 -5.71 -3.93 0.90
CA HIS A 60 -4.97 -4.92 0.14
C HIS A 60 -3.60 -5.22 0.78
N PHE A 61 -2.85 -4.18 1.14
CA PHE A 61 -1.56 -4.32 1.81
C PHE A 61 -1.67 -5.07 3.14
N VAL A 62 -2.61 -4.69 4.01
CA VAL A 62 -2.84 -5.37 5.30
C VAL A 62 -3.26 -6.82 5.09
N ASN A 63 -4.10 -7.10 4.09
CA ASN A 63 -4.49 -8.47 3.77
C ASN A 63 -3.30 -9.31 3.28
N LYS A 64 -2.40 -8.75 2.47
CA LYS A 64 -1.16 -9.40 2.07
C LYS A 64 -0.22 -9.66 3.25
N LEU A 65 -0.07 -8.71 4.17
CA LEU A 65 0.70 -8.92 5.39
C LEU A 65 0.13 -10.07 6.24
N LYS A 66 -1.19 -10.14 6.38
CA LYS A 66 -1.87 -11.27 7.07
C LYS A 66 -1.69 -12.60 6.35
N GLU A 67 -1.55 -12.58 5.03
CA GLU A 67 -1.25 -13.78 4.24
C GLU A 67 0.20 -14.23 4.49
N TYR A 68 1.16 -13.30 4.41
CA TYR A 68 2.58 -13.59 4.64
C TYR A 68 2.87 -14.02 6.08
N SER A 69 2.17 -13.47 7.06
CA SER A 69 2.33 -13.85 8.47
C SER A 69 1.89 -15.28 8.78
N LYS A 70 1.14 -15.93 7.88
CA LYS A 70 0.76 -17.35 8.02
C LYS A 70 1.87 -18.31 7.57
N SER A 71 2.87 -17.81 6.86
CA SER A 71 3.99 -18.64 6.42
C SER A 71 5.03 -18.75 7.53
N ASP A 72 5.72 -19.89 7.59
CA ASP A 72 6.84 -20.09 8.51
C ASP A 72 8.10 -19.30 8.11
N LYS A 73 8.06 -18.64 6.95
CA LYS A 73 9.14 -17.78 6.45
C LYS A 73 8.98 -16.36 6.98
N PRO A 74 10.08 -15.62 7.14
CA PRO A 74 10.00 -14.21 7.49
C PRO A 74 9.27 -13.42 6.39
N ILE A 75 8.48 -12.42 6.80
CA ILE A 75 7.54 -11.67 5.92
C ILE A 75 8.24 -11.12 4.66
N TRP A 76 9.48 -10.66 4.78
CA TRP A 76 10.26 -10.10 3.67
C TRP A 76 10.56 -11.10 2.54
N GLU A 77 10.71 -12.39 2.85
CA GLU A 77 11.00 -13.46 1.88
C GLU A 77 9.71 -13.87 1.19
N ALA A 78 8.63 -14.02 1.97
CA ALA A 78 7.29 -14.28 1.43
C ALA A 78 6.85 -13.15 0.48
N ALA A 79 7.12 -11.89 0.82
CA ALA A 79 6.84 -10.75 -0.03
C ALA A 79 7.68 -10.75 -1.32
N ALA A 80 8.98 -11.04 -1.22
CA ALA A 80 9.86 -11.14 -2.39
C ALA A 80 9.45 -12.28 -3.34
N GLU A 81 9.00 -13.41 -2.79
CA GLU A 81 8.46 -14.53 -3.57
C GLU A 81 7.16 -14.16 -4.31
N ASP A 82 6.24 -13.43 -3.66
CA ASP A 82 5.01 -12.97 -4.31
C ASP A 82 5.30 -11.92 -5.39
N GLU A 83 6.28 -11.03 -5.17
CA GLU A 83 6.73 -10.06 -6.17
C GLU A 83 7.39 -10.75 -7.37
N ALA A 84 8.22 -11.78 -7.14
CA ALA A 84 8.81 -12.58 -8.21
C ALA A 84 7.74 -13.31 -9.05
N LYS A 85 6.73 -13.89 -8.39
CA LYS A 85 5.61 -14.55 -9.08
C LYS A 85 4.75 -13.58 -9.87
N SER A 86 4.36 -12.46 -9.26
CA SER A 86 3.51 -11.46 -9.92
C SER A 86 4.22 -10.77 -11.09
N SER A 87 5.52 -10.48 -10.97
CA SER A 87 6.32 -9.92 -12.06
C SER A 87 6.51 -10.91 -13.22
N ALA A 88 6.75 -12.20 -12.93
CA ALA A 88 6.80 -13.25 -13.94
C ALA A 88 5.46 -13.40 -14.68
N ALA A 89 4.35 -13.48 -13.95
CA ALA A 89 3.01 -13.56 -14.51
C ALA A 89 2.67 -12.32 -15.37
N ARG A 90 3.09 -11.12 -14.95
CA ARG A 90 2.90 -9.88 -15.72
C ARG A 90 3.67 -9.91 -17.04
N ARG A 91 4.92 -10.38 -17.01
CA ARG A 91 5.73 -10.55 -18.24
C ARG A 91 5.08 -11.54 -19.20
N GLU A 92 4.58 -12.65 -18.67
CA GLU A 92 3.90 -13.66 -19.49
C GLU A 92 2.62 -13.11 -20.13
N LYS A 93 1.80 -12.38 -19.39
CA LYS A 93 0.60 -11.71 -19.94
C LYS A 93 0.94 -10.75 -21.08
N VAL A 94 1.97 -9.91 -20.91
CA VAL A 94 2.42 -8.99 -21.96
C VAL A 94 2.88 -9.74 -23.21
N LEU A 95 3.60 -10.85 -23.05
CA LEU A 95 4.03 -11.67 -24.18
C LEU A 95 2.83 -12.34 -24.90
N GLN A 96 1.85 -12.83 -24.14
CA GLN A 96 0.63 -13.41 -24.71
C GLN A 96 -0.19 -12.36 -25.47
N GLU A 97 -0.35 -11.15 -24.93
CA GLU A 97 -1.03 -10.05 -25.61
C GLU A 97 -0.33 -9.68 -26.92
N GLN A 98 1.01 -9.59 -26.92
CA GLN A 98 1.76 -9.32 -28.15
C GLN A 98 1.60 -10.41 -29.20
N ARG A 99 1.61 -11.69 -28.80
CA ARG A 99 1.34 -12.81 -29.72
C ARG A 99 -0.07 -12.74 -30.30
N GLY A 100 -1.08 -12.47 -29.47
CA GLY A 100 -2.46 -12.31 -29.91
C GLY A 100 -2.65 -11.16 -30.90
N LEU A 101 -2.00 -10.02 -30.67
CA LEU A 101 -2.01 -8.88 -31.60
C LEU A 101 -1.31 -9.21 -32.93
N ALA A 102 -0.18 -9.92 -32.88
CA ALA A 102 0.53 -10.36 -34.08
C ALA A 102 -0.35 -11.29 -34.93
N GLU A 103 -0.99 -12.29 -34.31
CA GLU A 103 -1.92 -13.20 -34.99
C GLU A 103 -3.11 -12.46 -35.61
N GLN A 104 -3.70 -11.49 -34.90
CA GLN A 104 -4.79 -10.67 -35.44
C GLN A 104 -4.33 -9.85 -36.66
N SER A 105 -3.13 -9.28 -36.59
CA SER A 105 -2.56 -8.51 -37.71
C SER A 105 -2.30 -9.38 -38.94
N GLU A 106 -1.88 -10.64 -38.75
CA GLU A 106 -1.67 -11.59 -39.83
C GLU A 106 -2.99 -12.02 -40.47
N ARG A 107 -4.01 -12.30 -39.67
CA ARG A 107 -5.37 -12.62 -40.17
C ARG A 107 -5.92 -11.47 -41.02
N LEU A 108 -5.79 -10.23 -40.55
CA LEU A 108 -6.24 -9.05 -41.29
C LEU A 108 -5.50 -8.89 -42.63
N ARG A 109 -4.18 -9.14 -42.65
CA ARG A 109 -3.37 -9.12 -43.89
C ARG A 109 -3.82 -10.19 -44.88
N GLN A 110 -4.19 -11.38 -44.40
CA GLN A 110 -4.69 -12.48 -45.24
C GLN A 110 -6.08 -12.15 -45.83
N GLU A 111 -6.98 -11.58 -45.03
CA GLU A 111 -8.30 -11.14 -45.49
C GLU A 111 -8.19 -10.08 -46.61
N ILE A 112 -7.36 -9.04 -46.42
CA ILE A 112 -7.10 -8.01 -47.43
C ILE A 112 -6.52 -8.62 -48.71
N ARG A 113 -5.55 -9.54 -48.58
CA ARG A 113 -4.95 -10.22 -49.73
C ARG A 113 -5.98 -11.04 -50.50
N SER A 114 -6.88 -11.74 -49.80
CA SER A 114 -7.92 -12.58 -50.42
C SER A 114 -9.02 -11.76 -51.11
N HIS A 115 -9.35 -10.58 -50.59
CA HIS A 115 -10.30 -9.66 -51.23
C HIS A 115 -9.70 -8.90 -52.42
N SER A 116 -8.40 -8.64 -52.42
CA SER A 116 -7.71 -7.94 -53.51
C SER A 116 -7.46 -8.82 -54.75
N SER A 117 -7.62 -10.14 -54.65
CA SER A 117 -7.37 -11.10 -55.74
C SER A 117 -8.65 -11.63 -56.40
N ARG A 118 -9.80 -10.97 -56.18
CA ARG A 118 -11.06 -11.17 -56.90
C ARG A 118 -11.35 -9.95 -57.76
#